data_AF-A0A835HAN7-F1
#
_entry.id   AF-A0A835HAN7-F1
#
_cell.length_a   1.000
_cell.length_b   1.000
_cell.length_c   1.000
_cell.angle_alpha   90.00
_cell.angle_beta   90.00
_cell.angle_gamma   90.00
#
_symmetry.space_group_name_H-M   'P 1'
#
loop_
_entity.id
_entity.type
_entity.pdbx_description
1 polymer ?
#
loop_
_entity_poly.entity_id
_entity_poly.type
_entity_poly.pdbx_seq_one_letter_code
_entity_poly.pdbx_strand_id
1 'polypeptide(L)'
;MINPDNVHSGDFLAVSKIRGRWGGFETLEKCVTGAFAGHTAVCLKDDMGNLWVGESGHENEKGQEIIVVIPWEEWWELVLKDNSNPRVALLPLHRLDACKV
;
A
#
# COMPACT_ATOMS: atom_id res chain seq x y z
N MET A 1 2.49 -13.60 0.83
CA MET A 1 2.35 -12.66 -0.31
C MET A 1 0.90 -12.67 -0.74
N ILE A 2 0.33 -11.52 -1.06
CA ILE A 2 -1.08 -11.39 -1.50
C ILE A 2 -1.19 -11.96 -2.92
N ASN A 3 -2.23 -12.76 -3.21
CA ASN A 3 -2.46 -13.25 -4.57
C ASN A 3 -3.04 -12.10 -5.44
N PRO A 4 -2.36 -11.64 -6.51
CA PRO A 4 -2.82 -10.56 -7.37
C PRO A 4 -4.15 -10.86 -8.07
N ASP A 5 -4.49 -12.14 -8.28
CA ASP A 5 -5.77 -12.53 -8.89
C ASP A 5 -6.98 -12.11 -8.05
N ASN A 6 -6.82 -12.05 -6.72
CA ASN A 6 -7.87 -11.69 -5.78
C ASN A 6 -8.01 -10.17 -5.57
N VAL A 7 -7.11 -9.37 -6.16
CA VAL A 7 -7.08 -7.92 -6.00
C VAL A 7 -7.97 -7.26 -7.06
N HIS A 8 -8.77 -6.28 -6.64
CA HIS A 8 -9.63 -5.50 -7.54
C HIS A 8 -9.22 -4.02 -7.53
N SER A 9 -9.51 -3.32 -8.63
CA SER A 9 -9.35 -1.87 -8.69
C SER A 9 -10.13 -1.20 -7.55
N GLY A 10 -9.47 -0.34 -6.80
CA GLY A 10 -10.05 0.35 -5.64
C GLY A 10 -9.84 -0.37 -4.30
N ASP A 11 -9.35 -1.62 -4.29
CA ASP A 11 -8.86 -2.23 -3.04
C ASP A 11 -7.67 -1.45 -2.50
N PHE A 12 -7.51 -1.44 -1.18
CA PHE A 12 -6.40 -0.75 -0.52
C PHE A 12 -5.35 -1.74 -0.03
N LEU A 13 -4.09 -1.31 -0.06
CA LEU A 13 -3.00 -1.91 0.69
C LEU A 13 -2.78 -1.05 1.93
N ALA A 14 -3.03 -1.62 3.11
CA ALA A 14 -2.66 -0.99 4.37
C ALA A 14 -1.22 -1.38 4.70
N VAL A 15 -0.36 -0.37 4.87
CA VAL A 15 1.06 -0.53 5.14
C VAL A 15 1.37 -0.04 6.55
N SER A 16 2.09 -0.86 7.30
CA SER A 16 2.51 -0.57 8.66
C SER A 16 4.00 -0.81 8.80
N LYS A 17 4.77 0.27 8.90
CA LYS A 17 6.20 0.31 9.15
C LYS A 17 6.45 0.55 10.64
N ILE A 18 7.56 0.01 11.16
CA ILE A 18 7.88 0.08 12.60
C ILE A 18 9.32 0.53 12.90
N ARG A 19 10.15 0.72 11.86
CA ARG A 19 11.55 1.13 11.99
C ARG A 19 11.93 2.17 10.93
N GLY A 20 13.09 2.80 11.10
CA GLY A 20 13.60 3.80 10.16
C GLY A 20 12.80 5.11 10.20
N ARG A 21 13.18 6.05 9.32
CA ARG A 21 12.56 7.38 9.23
C ARG A 21 11.04 7.27 9.06
N TRP A 22 10.60 6.49 8.08
CA TRP A 22 9.18 6.30 7.79
C TRP A 22 8.43 5.54 8.88
N GLY A 23 9.03 4.51 9.50
CA GLY A 23 8.40 3.85 10.64
C GLY A 23 8.22 4.76 11.85
N GLY A 24 9.08 5.76 12.05
CA GLY A 24 8.91 6.79 13.07
C GLY A 24 7.69 7.68 12.82
N PHE A 25 7.53 8.18 11.58
CA PHE A 25 6.34 8.94 11.16
C PHE A 25 5.06 8.13 11.32
N GLU A 26 5.03 6.92 10.76
CA GLU A 26 3.87 6.04 10.85
C GLU A 26 3.55 5.67 12.31
N THR A 27 4.55 5.54 13.19
CA THR A 27 4.30 5.29 14.62
C THR A 27 3.57 6.45 15.27
N LEU A 28 3.94 7.70 14.97
CA LEU A 28 3.23 8.87 15.49
C LEU A 28 1.79 8.92 14.95
N GLU A 29 1.60 8.69 13.65
CA GLU A 29 0.28 8.66 13.02
C GLU A 29 -0.62 7.59 13.66
N LYS A 30 -0.10 6.37 13.81
CA LYS A 30 -0.81 5.26 14.48
C LYS A 30 -1.11 5.56 15.95
N CYS A 31 -0.20 6.19 16.67
CA CYS A 31 -0.42 6.58 18.08
C CYS A 31 -1.54 7.62 18.23
N VAL A 32 -1.65 8.57 17.31
CA VAL A 32 -2.69 9.62 17.37
C VAL A 32 -4.05 9.09 16.90
N THR A 33 -4.06 8.22 15.89
CA THR A 33 -5.30 7.72 15.28
C THR A 33 -5.84 6.45 15.92
N GLY A 34 -5.01 5.70 16.64
CA GLY A 34 -5.31 4.33 17.06
C GLY A 34 -5.34 3.32 15.91
N ALA A 35 -4.90 3.70 14.71
CA ALA A 35 -4.93 2.85 13.53
C ALA A 35 -3.78 1.83 13.52
N PHE A 36 -3.99 0.72 12.79
CA PHE A 36 -2.95 -0.29 12.56
C PHE A 36 -1.90 0.15 11.53
N ALA A 37 -2.32 0.87 10.49
CA ALA A 37 -1.49 1.27 9.36
C ALA A 37 -1.23 2.78 9.41
N GLY A 38 0.00 3.18 9.10
CA GLY A 38 0.35 4.60 8.94
C GLY A 38 0.25 5.05 7.48
N HIS A 39 0.33 4.11 6.54
CA HIS A 39 0.28 4.41 5.11
C HIS A 39 -0.75 3.53 4.38
N THR A 40 -1.33 4.07 3.31
CA THR A 40 -2.25 3.35 2.42
C THR A 40 -1.90 3.60 0.97
N ALA A 41 -2.00 2.55 0.17
CA ALA A 41 -1.89 2.63 -1.29
C ALA A 41 -3.14 2.01 -1.94
N VAL A 42 -3.46 2.41 -3.17
CA VAL A 42 -4.62 1.91 -3.92
C VAL A 42 -4.18 0.94 -5.02
N CYS A 43 -4.89 -0.17 -5.14
CA CYS A 43 -4.73 -1.12 -6.23
C CYS A 43 -5.51 -0.66 -7.47
N LEU A 44 -4.90 -0.74 -8.64
CA LEU A 44 -5.50 -0.36 -9.92
C LEU A 44 -5.24 -1.46 -10.96
N LYS A 45 -6.29 -1.95 -11.62
CA LYS A 45 -6.18 -2.77 -12.83
C LYS A 45 -6.45 -1.92 -14.06
N ASP A 46 -5.58 -2.03 -15.06
CA ASP A 46 -5.80 -1.43 -16.37
C ASP A 46 -6.71 -2.29 -17.27
N ASP A 47 -7.01 -1.80 -18.47
CA ASP A 47 -7.87 -2.48 -19.44
C ASP A 47 -7.28 -3.81 -19.95
N MET A 48 -5.98 -4.02 -19.78
CA MET A 48 -5.28 -5.27 -20.13
C MET A 48 -5.23 -6.25 -18.95
N GLY A 49 -5.74 -5.85 -17.78
CA GLY A 49 -5.72 -6.63 -16.56
C GLY A 49 -4.41 -6.56 -15.78
N ASN A 50 -3.45 -5.72 -16.17
CA ASN A 50 -2.22 -5.55 -15.39
C ASN A 50 -2.53 -4.83 -14.09
N LEU A 51 -1.86 -5.26 -13.01
CA LEU A 51 -2.06 -4.71 -11.67
C LEU A 51 -0.99 -3.66 -11.35
N TRP A 52 -1.45 -2.54 -10.82
CA TRP A 52 -0.67 -1.36 -10.47
C TRP A 52 -0.98 -0.94 -9.04
N VAL A 53 -0.04 -0.25 -8.42
CA VAL A 53 -0.21 0.36 -7.09
C VAL A 53 0.00 1.87 -7.22
N GLY A 54 -1.03 2.62 -6.84
CA GLY A 54 -0.98 4.08 -6.72
C GLY A 54 -0.71 4.48 -5.27
N GLU A 55 0.29 5.30 -5.03
CA GLU A 55 0.60 5.81 -3.69
C GLU A 55 1.20 7.22 -3.70
N SER A 56 1.12 7.87 -2.54
CA SER A 56 1.88 9.09 -2.22
C SER A 56 3.03 8.76 -1.28
N GLY A 57 4.13 9.52 -1.30
CA GLY A 57 5.27 9.26 -0.41
C GLY A 57 6.25 8.25 -1.00
N HIS A 58 6.31 8.17 -2.33
CA HIS A 58 7.38 7.50 -3.04
C HIS A 58 8.54 8.47 -3.26
N GLU A 59 9.73 8.12 -2.80
CA GLU A 59 10.92 8.96 -2.95
C GLU A 59 11.54 8.74 -4.35
N ASN A 60 11.62 9.79 -5.16
CA ASN A 60 12.28 9.74 -6.47
C ASN A 60 13.82 9.84 -6.36
N GLU A 61 14.54 9.72 -7.48
CA GLU A 61 16.01 9.81 -7.53
C GLU A 61 16.62 11.12 -6.96
N LYS A 62 15.80 12.16 -6.81
CA LYS A 62 16.19 13.46 -6.24
C LYS A 62 15.88 13.56 -4.74
N GLY A 63 15.39 12.49 -4.11
CA GLY A 63 14.98 12.50 -2.71
C GLY A 63 13.65 13.21 -2.46
N GLN A 64 12.80 13.36 -3.47
CA GLN A 64 11.51 14.04 -3.35
C GLN A 64 10.37 13.04 -3.24
N GLU A 65 9.46 13.31 -2.31
CA GLU A 65 8.21 12.55 -2.18
C GLU A 65 7.21 12.93 -3.27
N ILE A 66 6.84 11.97 -4.10
CA ILE A 66 5.89 12.15 -5.20
C ILE A 66 4.67 11.23 -5.07
N ILE A 67 3.64 11.52 -5.85
CA ILE A 67 2.55 10.59 -6.13
C ILE A 67 2.95 9.80 -7.37
N VAL A 68 2.86 8.47 -7.30
CA VAL A 68 3.27 7.58 -8.38
C VAL A 68 2.25 6.46 -8.58
N VAL A 69 2.22 5.91 -9.79
CA VAL A 69 1.57 4.64 -10.11
C VAL A 69 2.65 3.72 -10.64
N ILE A 70 2.94 2.63 -9.93
CA ILE A 70 3.98 1.67 -10.30
C ILE A 70 3.43 0.25 -10.45
N PRO A 71 4.07 -0.61 -11.27
CA PRO A 71 3.66 -2.00 -11.42
C PRO A 71 3.66 -2.75 -10.08
N TRP A 72 2.69 -3.64 -9.90
CA TRP A 72 2.52 -4.42 -8.66
C TRP A 72 3.79 -5.15 -8.21
N GLU A 73 4.51 -5.79 -9.14
CA GLU A 73 5.74 -6.52 -8.83
C GLU A 73 6.86 -5.58 -8.38
N GLU A 74 6.99 -4.43 -9.06
CA GLU A 74 7.98 -3.41 -8.69
C GLU A 74 7.70 -2.81 -7.31
N TRP A 75 6.42 -2.53 -7.01
CA TRP A 75 6.02 -2.08 -5.67
C TRP A 75 6.39 -3.10 -4.59
N TRP A 76 6.16 -4.40 -4.83
CA TRP A 76 6.57 -5.45 -3.89
C TRP A 76 8.07 -5.54 -3.71
N GLU A 77 8.85 -5.42 -4.77
CA GLU A 77 10.31 -5.39 -4.66
C GLU A 77 10.80 -4.24 -3.77
N LEU A 78 10.22 -3.05 -3.93
CA LEU A 78 10.55 -1.89 -3.11
C LEU A 78 10.20 -2.14 -1.64
N VAL A 79 9.01 -2.68 -1.36
CA VAL A 79 8.57 -3.03 -0.01
C VAL A 79 9.44 -4.11 0.62
N LEU A 80 9.90 -5.11 -0.15
CA LEU A 80 10.80 -6.15 0.34
C LEU A 80 12.22 -5.63 0.61
N LYS A 81 12.67 -4.60 -0.11
CA LYS A 81 13.95 -3.92 0.10
C LYS A 81 13.89 -2.88 1.24
N ASP A 82 12.69 -2.45 1.64
CA ASP A 82 12.48 -1.47 2.71
C ASP A 82 12.92 -2.03 4.08
N ASN A 83 13.90 -1.37 4.69
CA ASN A 83 14.48 -1.77 5.97
C ASN A 83 13.63 -1.36 7.20
N SER A 84 12.49 -0.70 6.99
CA SER A 84 11.53 -0.31 8.04
C SER A 84 10.72 -1.48 8.61
N ASN A 85 10.92 -2.70 8.07
CA ASN A 85 10.17 -3.91 8.38
C ASN A 85 8.65 -3.73 8.12
N PRO A 86 8.26 -3.47 6.86
CA PRO A 86 6.87 -3.22 6.52
C PRO A 86 6.00 -4.46 6.71
N ARG A 87 4.80 -4.25 7.25
CA ARG A 87 3.69 -5.20 7.28
C ARG A 87 2.59 -4.69 6.36
N VAL A 88 2.17 -5.50 5.41
CA VAL A 88 1.18 -5.11 4.40
C VAL A 88 -0.02 -6.04 4.48
N ALA A 89 -1.22 -5.45 4.48
CA ALA A 89 -2.48 -6.17 4.43
C ALA A 89 -3.34 -5.66 3.26
N LEU A 90 -4.02 -6.58 2.57
CA LEU A 90 -5.04 -6.22 1.58
C LEU A 90 -6.34 -5.89 2.32
N LEU A 91 -6.89 -4.71 2.06
CA LEU A 91 -8.21 -4.29 2.48
C LEU A 91 -9.11 -4.31 1.23
N PRO A 92 -9.87 -5.39 1.02
CA PRO A 92 -10.83 -5.45 -0.08
C PRO A 92 -11.95 -4.45 0.18
N LEU A 93 -12.08 -3.47 -0.72
CA LEU A 93 -13.13 -2.45 -0.68
C LEU A 93 -14.17 -2.67 -1.78
N HIS A 94 -13.87 -3.53 -2.75
CA HIS A 94 -14.88 -4.04 -3.66
C HIS A 94 -16.00 -4.70 -2.86
N ARG A 95 -17.25 -4.50 -3.30
CA ARG A 95 -18.37 -5.24 -2.70
C ARG A 95 -18.16 -6.72 -2.97
N LEU A 96 -17.82 -7.46 -1.93
CA LEU A 96 -18.25 -8.84 -1.83
C LEU A 96 -19.78 -8.80 -1.73
N ASP A 97 -20.48 -9.66 -2.45
CA ASP A 97 -21.95 -9.80 -2.40
C ASP A 97 -22.50 -10.24 -1.02
N ALA A 98 -21.70 -10.10 0.04
CA ALA A 98 -21.95 -10.53 1.41
C ALA A 98 -22.74 -9.53 2.26
N CYS A 99 -23.14 -8.37 1.72
CA CYS A 99 -23.99 -7.42 2.42
C CYS A 99 -25.30 -7.19 1.66
N LYS A 100 -26.15 -8.22 1.63
CA LYS A 100 -27.60 -8.02 1.60
C LYS A 100 -28.02 -7.76 3.05
N VAL A 101 -28.14 -6.50 3.44
CA VAL A 101 -28.86 -6.10 4.65
C VAL A 101 -30.36 -6.17 4.37
#